data_AF-A0A504YB61-F1
#
_entry.id   AF-A0A504YB61-F1
#
_cell.length_a   1.000
_cell.length_b   1.000
_cell.length_c   1.000
_cell.angle_alpha   90.00
_cell.angle_beta   90.00
_cell.angle_gamma   90.00
#
_symmetry.space_group_name_H-M   'P 1'
#
loop_
_entity.id
_entity.type
_entity.pdbx_description
1 polymer ?
#
loop_
_entity_poly.entity_id
_entity_poly.type
_entity_poly.pdbx_seq_one_letter_code
_entity_poly.pdbx_strand_id
1 'polypeptide(L)'
;MLTFTFLYSYLICLPFSFSLHPVVESAQLSRTPNPTWSAPVTVCPRGYYGEMCARACFQCEYCHFETGQCLCDLGRFGETCGSICPDGRFGDGCSQTCDCKNGATCTPSTGTCQCYAGFIGPDCSLMNGDHSLTKVSTLISNCREIWIPIPPLPPLRGLIDQTPGKLDQKLRQRSV
;
A
#
# COMPACT_ATOMS: atom_id res chain seq x y z
N MET A 1 -18.51 -41.10 58.67
CA MET A 1 -17.26 -41.68 59.20
C MET A 1 -16.32 -41.92 58.03
N LEU A 2 -15.06 -41.50 58.19
CA LEU A 2 -13.87 -41.69 57.32
C LEU A 2 -13.88 -40.83 56.02
N THR A 3 -13.34 -39.61 55.96
CA THR A 3 -11.92 -39.12 56.04
C THR A 3 -10.99 -39.70 54.99
N PHE A 4 -10.37 -38.82 54.17
CA PHE A 4 -8.96 -38.76 53.70
C PHE A 4 -8.95 -37.86 52.43
N THR A 5 -8.83 -36.53 52.51
CA THR A 5 -7.60 -35.69 52.60
C THR A 5 -6.59 -35.88 51.45
N PHE A 6 -5.99 -34.75 51.05
CA PHE A 6 -4.70 -34.60 50.36
C PHE A 6 -4.74 -34.75 48.81
N LEU A 7 -4.20 -33.88 47.96
CA LEU A 7 -3.26 -32.74 48.02
C LEU A 7 -3.31 -32.07 46.62
N TYR A 8 -3.01 -30.75 46.53
CA TYR A 8 -2.29 -30.09 45.42
C TYR A 8 -2.86 -30.28 43.99
N SER A 9 -3.04 -29.28 43.15
CA SER A 9 -2.22 -28.08 42.96
C SER A 9 -2.90 -27.24 41.90
N TYR A 10 -2.85 -25.93 42.10
CA TYR A 10 -2.84 -24.93 41.04
C TYR A 10 -2.17 -25.45 39.76
N LEU A 11 -2.96 -25.86 38.78
CA LEU A 11 -2.51 -25.97 37.39
C LEU A 11 -2.70 -24.60 36.74
N ILE A 12 -1.82 -23.71 37.18
CA ILE A 12 -1.45 -22.51 36.45
C ILE A 12 -0.74 -23.03 35.19
N CYS A 13 -1.45 -23.11 34.07
CA CYS A 13 -0.80 -23.16 32.77
C CYS A 13 -0.21 -21.77 32.49
N LEU A 14 0.96 -21.48 33.08
CA LEU A 14 1.89 -20.47 32.59
C LEU A 14 2.80 -21.16 31.57
N PRO A 15 2.62 -20.91 30.25
CA PRO A 15 3.70 -21.12 29.32
C PRO A 15 4.48 -19.81 29.19
N PHE A 16 5.81 -19.95 29.28
CA PHE A 16 6.85 -18.98 28.90
C PHE A 16 7.32 -17.98 29.96
N SER A 17 8.26 -18.48 30.75
CA SER A 17 9.55 -17.87 31.07
C SER A 17 9.86 -16.57 30.33
N PHE A 18 9.65 -15.44 31.01
CA PHE A 18 10.33 -14.20 30.70
C PHE A 18 11.82 -14.38 31.00
N SER A 19 12.62 -14.65 29.97
CA SER A 19 14.06 -14.39 30.05
C SER A 19 14.26 -12.89 30.14
N LEU A 20 14.63 -12.44 31.34
CA LEU A 20 15.20 -11.12 31.61
C LEU A 20 16.45 -10.95 30.75
N HIS A 21 16.32 -10.28 29.61
CA HIS A 21 17.46 -9.68 28.94
C HIS A 21 17.80 -8.37 29.66
N PRO A 22 19.07 -8.08 29.96
CA PRO A 22 19.48 -6.76 30.41
C PRO A 22 19.17 -5.76 29.30
N VAL A 23 18.36 -4.74 29.61
CA VAL A 23 18.24 -3.54 28.80
C VAL A 23 19.60 -2.84 28.90
N VAL A 24 20.50 -3.16 27.97
CA VAL A 24 21.67 -2.32 27.71
C VAL A 24 21.13 -1.06 27.05
N GLU A 25 21.21 0.02 27.81
CA GLU A 25 21.03 1.38 27.36
C GLU A 25 22.04 1.69 26.25
N SER A 26 21.61 1.59 25.00
CA SER A 26 22.27 2.27 23.90
C SER A 26 21.53 3.58 23.63
N ALA A 27 21.88 4.58 24.45
CA ALA A 27 21.76 5.97 24.07
C ALA A 27 22.56 6.20 22.77
N GLN A 28 21.89 6.10 21.64
CA GLN A 28 22.33 6.65 20.35
C GLN A 28 21.21 7.53 19.83
N LEU A 29 21.10 8.70 20.46
CA LEU A 29 20.78 10.00 19.88
C LEU A 29 20.42 9.97 18.37
N SER A 30 19.19 9.62 18.02
CA SER A 30 18.60 10.11 16.77
C SER A 30 18.22 11.57 16.99
N ARG A 31 19.25 12.41 16.89
CA ARG A 31 19.12 13.85 16.69
C ARG A 31 18.03 14.06 15.64
N THR A 32 16.87 14.56 16.07
CA THR A 32 16.06 15.41 15.20
C THR A 32 17.02 16.40 14.53
N PRO A 33 17.01 16.57 13.20
CA PRO A 33 17.76 17.65 12.59
C PRO A 33 17.24 18.96 13.21
N ASN A 34 18.09 19.58 14.01
CA ASN A 34 17.94 20.92 14.53
C ASN A 34 17.51 21.87 13.39
N PRO A 35 16.56 22.81 13.56
CA PRO A 35 16.18 23.78 12.53
C PRO A 35 17.23 24.89 12.33
N THR A 36 18.52 24.53 12.38
CA THR A 36 19.63 25.35 11.91
C THR A 36 20.12 24.73 10.61
N TRP A 37 19.41 25.00 9.51
CA TRP A 37 19.78 24.57 8.17
C TRP A 37 21.06 25.29 7.72
N SER A 38 22.20 24.78 8.17
CA SER A 38 23.45 24.87 7.43
C SER A 38 23.58 23.55 6.67
N ALA A 39 22.70 23.33 5.69
CA ALA A 39 22.94 22.28 4.72
C ALA A 39 24.30 22.57 4.04
N PRO A 40 25.17 21.58 3.83
CA PRO A 40 26.34 21.78 3.00
C PRO A 40 25.89 22.36 1.64
N VAL A 41 26.71 23.22 1.04
CA VAL A 41 26.47 23.90 -0.26
C VAL A 41 26.24 22.92 -1.42
N THR A 42 26.21 21.62 -1.15
CA THR A 42 25.90 20.52 -2.07
C THR A 42 24.42 20.41 -2.42
N VAL A 43 23.51 21.13 -1.75
CA VAL A 43 22.09 21.16 -2.13
C VAL A 43 21.62 22.60 -2.20
N CYS A 44 21.19 23.03 -3.38
CA CYS A 44 20.67 24.37 -3.61
C CYS A 44 19.19 24.51 -3.23
N PRO A 45 18.73 25.73 -2.92
CA PRO A 45 17.31 26.03 -2.79
C PRO A 45 16.54 25.68 -4.07
N ARG A 46 15.23 25.46 -3.94
CA ARG A 46 14.34 25.18 -5.08
C ARG A 46 14.53 26.22 -6.19
N GLY A 47 14.65 25.73 -7.43
CA GLY A 47 14.85 26.58 -8.60
C GLY A 47 16.27 27.08 -8.82
N TYR A 48 17.27 26.65 -8.05
CA TYR A 48 18.68 27.07 -8.21
C TYR A 48 19.68 25.92 -8.27
N TYR A 49 20.82 26.15 -8.90
CA TYR A 49 21.95 25.23 -9.04
C TYR A 49 23.27 25.97 -9.30
N GLY A 50 24.37 25.24 -9.37
CA GLY A 50 25.72 25.72 -9.65
C GLY A 50 26.49 26.14 -8.39
N GLU A 51 27.70 26.67 -8.60
CA GLU A 51 28.54 27.19 -7.51
C GLU A 51 27.78 28.29 -6.75
N MET A 52 27.70 28.14 -5.42
CA MET A 52 26.94 29.04 -4.54
C MET A 52 25.48 29.26 -4.96
N CYS A 53 24.87 28.33 -5.72
CA CYS A 53 23.50 28.41 -6.22
C CYS A 53 23.22 29.66 -7.07
N ALA A 54 24.22 30.14 -7.80
CA ALA A 54 24.14 31.38 -8.58
C ALA A 54 23.29 31.27 -9.86
N ARG A 55 22.87 30.07 -10.28
CA ARG A 55 22.15 29.83 -11.54
C ARG A 55 20.74 29.33 -11.25
N ALA A 56 19.75 29.82 -12.00
CA ALA A 56 18.37 29.37 -11.89
C ALA A 56 18.10 28.16 -12.80
N CYS A 57 17.33 27.19 -12.32
CA CYS A 57 16.87 26.05 -13.12
C CYS A 57 16.04 26.54 -14.33
N PHE A 58 16.12 25.83 -15.46
CA PHE A 58 15.35 26.18 -16.66
C PHE A 58 14.01 25.44 -16.69
N GLN A 59 12.90 26.17 -16.51
CA GLN A 59 11.52 25.67 -16.60
C GLN A 59 11.16 24.47 -15.70
N CYS A 60 11.90 24.25 -14.59
CA CYS A 60 11.57 23.25 -13.58
C CYS A 60 11.87 23.74 -12.16
N GLU A 61 11.18 23.16 -11.18
CA GLU A 61 11.31 23.53 -9.77
C GLU A 61 12.50 22.83 -9.08
N TYR A 62 12.80 21.60 -9.52
CA TYR A 62 13.92 20.81 -9.02
C TYR A 62 14.86 20.45 -10.17
N CYS A 63 16.12 20.83 -10.03
CA CYS A 63 17.18 20.46 -10.95
C CYS A 63 18.42 19.97 -10.20
N HIS A 64 19.26 19.23 -10.89
CA HIS A 64 20.52 18.73 -10.35
C HIS A 64 21.43 19.90 -9.96
N PHE A 65 21.94 19.88 -8.72
CA PHE A 65 22.66 21.01 -8.14
C PHE A 65 23.96 21.39 -8.88
N GLU A 66 24.61 20.46 -9.58
CA GLU A 66 25.78 20.76 -10.43
C GLU A 66 25.43 21.09 -11.88
N THR A 67 24.63 20.25 -12.55
CA THR A 67 24.42 20.33 -14.00
C THR A 67 23.26 21.24 -14.40
N GLY A 68 22.30 21.48 -13.51
CA GLY A 68 21.08 22.22 -13.79
C GLY A 68 20.03 21.45 -14.59
N GLN A 69 20.27 20.16 -14.86
CA GLN A 69 19.29 19.30 -15.53
C GLN A 69 18.09 19.05 -14.62
N CYS A 70 16.88 19.16 -15.17
CA CYS A 70 15.67 18.93 -14.41
C CYS A 70 15.57 17.47 -13.94
N LEU A 71 15.16 17.31 -12.68
CA LEU A 71 14.88 16.00 -12.09
C LEU A 71 13.40 15.71 -12.32
N CYS A 72 13.12 14.76 -13.22
CA CYS A 72 11.76 14.47 -13.65
C CYS A 72 11.07 13.43 -12.75
N ASP A 73 9.76 13.57 -12.59
CA ASP A 73 8.95 12.51 -12.00
C ASP A 73 8.99 11.25 -12.88
N LEU A 74 8.75 10.09 -12.24
CA LEU A 74 8.68 8.80 -12.94
C LEU A 74 7.66 8.85 -14.09
N GLY A 75 8.05 8.35 -15.25
CA GLY A 75 7.20 8.35 -16.45
C GLY A 75 7.27 9.63 -17.26
N ARG A 76 8.13 10.58 -16.89
CA ARG A 76 8.43 11.78 -17.67
C ARG A 76 9.91 11.88 -17.99
N PHE A 77 10.21 12.60 -19.07
CA PHE A 77 11.58 12.84 -19.52
C PHE A 77 11.70 14.15 -20.32
N GLY A 78 12.92 14.44 -20.75
CA GLY A 78 13.27 15.63 -21.50
C GLY A 78 13.86 16.74 -20.62
N GLU A 79 14.38 17.78 -21.25
CA GLU A 79 15.09 18.87 -20.57
C GLU A 79 14.22 19.59 -19.52
N THR A 80 12.91 19.66 -19.76
CA THR A 80 11.93 20.35 -18.91
C THR A 80 10.87 19.41 -18.30
N CYS A 81 11.08 18.09 -18.40
CA CYS A 81 10.12 17.07 -17.94
C CYS A 81 8.72 17.14 -18.57
N GLY A 82 8.57 17.85 -19.70
CA GLY A 82 7.30 18.01 -20.41
C GLY A 82 6.83 16.75 -21.14
N SER A 83 7.76 15.86 -21.51
CA SER A 83 7.47 14.68 -22.31
C SER A 83 7.13 13.47 -21.43
N ILE A 84 6.11 12.71 -21.80
CA ILE A 84 5.74 11.44 -21.15
C ILE A 84 6.51 10.31 -21.85
N CYS A 85 6.94 9.28 -21.11
CA CYS A 85 7.64 8.15 -21.70
C CYS A 85 6.90 7.56 -22.91
N PRO A 86 7.63 7.20 -23.97
CA PRO A 86 7.03 6.54 -25.12
C PRO A 86 6.53 5.15 -24.75
N ASP A 87 5.61 4.62 -25.56
CA ASP A 87 5.06 3.28 -25.37
C ASP A 87 6.17 2.23 -25.27
N GLY A 88 6.02 1.31 -24.30
CA GLY A 88 6.99 0.26 -24.03
C GLY A 88 8.16 0.69 -23.15
N ARG A 89 8.19 1.92 -22.62
CA ARG A 89 9.20 2.38 -21.66
C ARG A 89 8.59 3.00 -20.41
N PHE A 90 9.32 2.93 -19.31
CA PHE A 90 8.88 3.46 -18.02
C PHE A 90 10.05 3.86 -17.10
N GLY A 91 9.70 4.45 -15.96
CA GLY A 91 10.64 4.78 -14.87
C GLY A 91 11.36 6.11 -15.05
N ASP A 92 12.47 6.28 -14.33
CA ASP A 92 13.30 7.48 -14.40
C ASP A 92 13.95 7.62 -15.78
N GLY A 93 13.74 8.78 -16.40
CA GLY A 93 14.24 9.07 -17.75
C GLY A 93 13.80 8.08 -18.84
N CYS A 94 12.73 7.29 -18.60
CA CYS A 94 12.26 6.23 -19.50
C CYS A 94 13.33 5.18 -19.84
N SER A 95 14.24 4.93 -18.89
CA SER A 95 15.36 4.01 -19.06
C SER A 95 14.95 2.55 -19.05
N GLN A 96 13.81 2.21 -18.44
CA GLN A 96 13.33 0.83 -18.30
C GLN A 96 12.39 0.46 -19.46
N THR A 97 12.41 -0.81 -19.86
CA THR A 97 11.58 -1.36 -20.93
C THR A 97 10.47 -2.21 -20.33
N CYS A 98 9.26 -2.09 -20.88
CA CYS A 98 8.12 -2.87 -20.42
C CYS A 98 8.15 -4.31 -20.96
N ASP A 99 7.86 -5.27 -20.08
CA ASP A 99 7.87 -6.70 -20.39
C ASP A 99 6.50 -7.28 -20.75
N CYS A 100 5.51 -6.41 -20.98
CA CYS A 100 4.13 -6.79 -21.27
C CYS A 100 4.02 -7.61 -22.56
N LYS A 101 3.19 -8.66 -22.52
CA LYS A 101 2.93 -9.58 -23.63
C LYS A 101 1.63 -9.23 -24.34
N ASN A 102 1.42 -9.88 -25.49
CA ASN A 102 0.17 -9.81 -26.25
C ASN A 102 -0.22 -8.37 -26.66
N GLY A 103 0.78 -7.53 -26.91
CA GLY A 103 0.60 -6.14 -27.35
C GLY A 103 0.16 -5.19 -26.24
N ALA A 104 0.06 -5.64 -24.99
CA ALA A 104 -0.34 -4.81 -23.86
C ALA A 104 0.59 -3.60 -23.67
N THR A 105 0.02 -2.49 -23.21
CA THR A 105 0.76 -1.27 -22.86
C THR A 105 1.14 -1.29 -21.38
N CYS A 106 2.04 -0.39 -20.98
CA CYS A 106 2.47 -0.25 -19.60
C CYS A 106 2.31 1.19 -19.13
N THR A 107 2.07 1.36 -17.84
CA THR A 107 2.04 2.69 -17.20
C THR A 107 3.45 3.30 -17.18
N PRO A 108 3.64 4.54 -17.68
CA PRO A 108 4.95 5.19 -17.75
C PRO A 108 5.71 5.31 -16.43
N SER A 109 5.01 5.44 -15.31
CA SER A 109 5.64 5.65 -13.99
C SER A 109 6.11 4.34 -13.34
N THR A 110 5.30 3.28 -13.39
CA THR A 110 5.55 2.03 -12.64
C THR A 110 5.86 0.83 -13.52
N GLY A 111 5.64 0.91 -14.83
CA GLY A 111 5.80 -0.22 -15.76
C GLY A 111 4.71 -1.30 -15.63
N THR A 112 3.65 -1.06 -14.86
CA THR A 112 2.54 -2.00 -14.70
C THR A 112 1.79 -2.20 -16.01
N CYS A 113 1.56 -3.45 -16.40
CA CYS A 113 0.92 -3.78 -17.67
C CYS A 113 -0.60 -3.56 -17.61
N GLN A 114 -1.12 -2.95 -18.65
CA GLN A 114 -2.56 -2.79 -18.91
C GLN A 114 -2.95 -3.76 -20.03
N CYS A 115 -3.58 -4.87 -19.64
CA CYS A 115 -3.90 -5.96 -20.56
C CYS A 115 -5.06 -5.62 -21.49
N TYR A 116 -4.96 -6.07 -22.74
CA TYR A 116 -6.12 -6.07 -23.65
C TYR A 116 -7.17 -7.10 -23.22
N ALA A 117 -8.39 -6.91 -23.72
CA ALA A 117 -9.49 -7.83 -23.47
C ALA A 117 -9.11 -9.26 -23.84
N GLY A 118 -9.39 -10.20 -22.93
CA GLY A 118 -9.01 -11.59 -23.11
C GLY A 118 -7.62 -11.94 -22.56
N PHE A 119 -6.93 -11.04 -21.85
CA PHE A 119 -5.64 -11.32 -21.20
C PHE A 119 -5.61 -10.87 -19.73
N ILE A 120 -4.88 -11.61 -18.90
CA ILE A 120 -4.69 -11.36 -17.47
C ILE A 120 -3.26 -11.70 -17.02
N GLY A 121 -2.96 -11.39 -15.77
CA GLY A 121 -1.64 -11.60 -15.16
C GLY A 121 -0.79 -10.33 -15.16
N PRO A 122 0.35 -10.34 -14.44
CA PRO A 122 1.20 -9.15 -14.28
C PRO A 122 1.85 -8.69 -15.59
N ASP A 123 2.08 -9.60 -16.53
CA ASP A 123 2.67 -9.35 -17.85
C ASP A 123 1.67 -9.57 -19.00
N CYS A 124 0.39 -9.81 -18.69
CA CYS A 124 -0.67 -10.09 -19.67
C CYS A 124 -0.43 -11.34 -20.56
N SER A 125 0.38 -12.30 -20.10
CA SER A 125 0.66 -13.53 -20.85
C SER A 125 -0.49 -14.54 -20.86
N LEU A 126 -1.38 -14.51 -19.85
CA LEU A 126 -2.44 -15.50 -19.67
C LEU A 126 -3.71 -15.08 -20.39
N MET A 127 -4.33 -15.98 -21.15
CA MET A 127 -5.62 -15.71 -21.81
C MET A 127 -6.78 -15.85 -20.81
N ASN A 128 -7.69 -14.88 -20.78
CA ASN A 128 -8.98 -14.91 -20.09
C ASN A 128 -10.06 -15.65 -20.91
N GLY A 129 -9.66 -16.48 -21.88
CA GLY A 129 -10.53 -17.23 -22.80
C GLY A 129 -11.31 -18.38 -22.16
N ASP A 130 -11.49 -18.32 -20.85
CA ASP A 130 -12.06 -19.34 -20.01
C ASP A 130 -12.61 -18.60 -18.77
N HIS A 131 -13.86 -18.18 -18.86
CA HIS A 131 -14.71 -18.40 -17.70
C HIS A 131 -15.16 -19.85 -17.76
N SER A 132 -14.24 -20.80 -17.55
CA SER A 132 -14.59 -22.05 -16.90
C SER A 132 -14.83 -21.73 -15.43
N LEU A 133 -15.99 -21.12 -15.21
CA LEU A 133 -16.85 -21.53 -14.11
C LEU A 133 -17.27 -23.02 -14.24
N THR A 134 -16.59 -23.83 -15.05
CA THR A 134 -16.69 -25.29 -15.10
C THR A 134 -15.48 -26.01 -14.47
N LYS A 135 -14.49 -25.30 -13.90
CA LYS A 135 -13.47 -25.89 -13.00
C LYS A 135 -13.42 -25.33 -11.58
N VAL A 136 -14.52 -24.69 -11.15
CA VAL A 136 -15.01 -24.85 -9.77
C VAL A 136 -16.17 -25.86 -9.77
N SER A 137 -16.05 -26.96 -10.51
CA SER A 137 -17.06 -28.03 -10.55
C SER A 137 -16.55 -29.42 -10.17
N THR A 138 -15.31 -29.56 -9.68
CA THR A 138 -14.79 -30.87 -9.24
C THR A 138 -14.55 -31.00 -7.74
N LEU A 139 -15.23 -30.20 -6.91
CA LEU A 139 -15.31 -30.44 -5.45
C LEU A 139 -16.70 -30.13 -4.83
N ILE A 140 -17.78 -30.07 -5.63
CA ILE A 140 -19.17 -30.07 -5.10
C ILE A 140 -20.04 -31.03 -5.94
N SER A 141 -19.54 -32.22 -6.24
CA SER A 141 -20.36 -33.32 -6.81
C SER A 141 -20.80 -34.34 -5.76
N ASN A 142 -20.48 -34.14 -4.49
CA ASN A 142 -20.92 -35.00 -3.38
C ASN A 142 -21.38 -34.25 -2.12
N CYS A 143 -21.73 -32.96 -2.22
CA CYS A 143 -22.53 -32.34 -1.16
C CYS A 143 -23.99 -32.73 -1.41
N ARG A 144 -24.36 -33.91 -0.91
CA ARG A 144 -25.78 -34.21 -0.68
C ARG A 144 -26.31 -33.09 0.24
N GLU A 145 -27.46 -32.52 -0.07
CA GLU A 145 -28.19 -31.59 0.81
C GLU A 145 -28.30 -32.21 2.22
N ILE A 146 -27.42 -31.83 3.15
CA ILE A 146 -27.55 -32.24 4.55
C ILE A 146 -28.45 -31.20 5.19
N TRP A 147 -29.74 -31.54 5.30
CA TRP A 147 -30.68 -30.85 6.16
C TRP A 147 -30.27 -31.10 7.62
N ILE A 148 -29.45 -30.20 8.18
CA ILE A 148 -29.19 -30.20 9.62
C ILE A 148 -30.38 -29.48 10.27
N PRO A 149 -31.12 -30.11 11.20
CA PRO A 149 -32.21 -29.44 11.91
C PRO A 149 -31.63 -28.28 12.73
N ILE A 150 -32.08 -27.05 12.42
CA ILE A 150 -31.72 -25.85 13.17
C ILE A 150 -32.36 -25.99 14.57
N PRO A 151 -31.59 -26.04 15.67
CA PRO A 151 -32.18 -25.97 17.01
C PRO A 151 -32.83 -24.60 17.21
N PRO A 152 -33.98 -24.51 17.90
CA PRO A 152 -34.69 -23.25 18.06
C PRO A 152 -33.82 -22.24 18.80
N LEU A 153 -33.62 -21.07 18.17
CA LEU A 153 -32.98 -19.92 18.80
C LEU A 153 -33.78 -19.51 20.05
N PRO A 154 -33.13 -19.22 21.19
CA PRO A 154 -33.81 -18.58 22.31
C PRO A 154 -34.26 -17.17 21.88
N PRO A 155 -35.40 -16.68 22.40
CA PRO A 155 -35.90 -15.36 22.06
C PRO A 155 -34.87 -14.30 22.47
N LEU A 156 -34.42 -13.51 21.49
CA LEU A 156 -33.69 -12.27 21.74
C LEU A 156 -34.63 -11.29 22.45
N ARG A 157 -34.59 -11.32 23.78
CA ARG A 157 -35.36 -10.43 24.62
C ARG A 157 -34.53 -9.16 24.86
N GLY A 158 -34.77 -8.19 23.98
CA GLY A 158 -34.60 -6.76 24.25
C GLY A 158 -33.16 -6.26 24.28
N LEU A 159 -32.87 -5.28 23.42
CA LEU A 159 -32.37 -3.99 23.86
C LEU A 159 -32.48 -2.98 22.70
N ILE A 160 -33.36 -2.00 22.94
CA ILE A 160 -33.33 -0.58 22.52
C ILE A 160 -33.40 -0.22 21.04
N ASP A 161 -34.64 0.04 20.61
CA ASP A 161 -35.13 1.33 20.12
C ASP A 161 -34.06 2.40 19.84
N GLN A 162 -33.83 2.66 18.55
CA GLN A 162 -33.39 3.97 18.08
C GLN A 162 -34.38 4.44 17.02
N THR A 163 -35.35 5.23 17.48
CA THR A 163 -36.20 6.10 16.66
C THR A 163 -35.42 6.82 15.54
N PRO A 164 -36.02 6.98 14.35
CA PRO A 164 -35.43 7.73 13.25
C PRO A 164 -35.72 9.24 13.40
N GLY A 165 -34.69 10.09 13.47
CA GLY A 165 -34.89 11.53 13.31
C GLY A 165 -33.80 12.46 13.83
N LYS A 166 -33.23 13.23 12.90
CA LYS A 166 -32.51 14.52 13.06
C LYS A 166 -31.08 14.52 13.62
N LEU A 167 -30.09 14.52 12.71
CA LEU A 167 -28.94 15.45 12.62
C LEU A 167 -28.13 15.02 11.37
N ASP A 168 -27.73 15.82 10.38
CA ASP A 168 -27.74 17.25 10.22
C ASP A 168 -27.76 17.55 8.70
N GLN A 169 -28.83 18.19 8.27
CA GLN A 169 -29.01 18.83 6.97
C GLN A 169 -28.13 20.08 6.93
N LYS A 170 -26.81 19.92 6.81
CA LYS A 170 -25.85 21.03 6.83
C LYS A 170 -24.81 21.02 5.72
N LEU A 171 -25.15 20.42 4.56
CA LEU A 171 -24.29 20.39 3.36
C LEU A 171 -25.03 20.74 2.05
N ARG A 172 -26.12 21.53 2.11
CA ARG A 172 -26.84 21.94 0.89
C ARG A 172 -27.43 23.37 0.93
N GLN A 173 -26.65 24.34 1.42
CA GLN A 173 -26.93 25.79 1.23
C GLN A 173 -25.63 26.62 1.04
N ARG A 174 -24.67 26.08 0.28
CA ARG A 174 -23.57 26.86 -0.30
C ARG A 174 -23.44 26.53 -1.78
N SER A 175 -24.42 26.97 -2.55
CA SER A 175 -24.31 27.13 -4.00
C SER A 175 -25.52 27.94 -4.49
N VAL A 176 -25.23 29.19 -4.85
CA VAL A 176 -26.06 30.19 -5.54
C VAL A 176 -27.04 30.97 -4.66
#